data_AF-A2DXY4-F1
#
_entry.id   AF-A2DXY4-F1
#
_cell.length_a   1.000
_cell.length_b   1.000
_cell.length_c   1.000
_cell.angle_alpha   90.00
_cell.angle_beta   90.00
_cell.angle_gamma   90.00
#
_symmetry.space_group_name_H-M   'P 1'
#
loop_
_entity.id
_entity.type
_entity.pdbx_description
1 polymer ?
#
loop_
_entity_poly.entity_id
_entity_poly.type
_entity_poly.pdbx_seq_one_letter_code
_entity_poly.pdbx_strand_id
1 'polypeptide(L)'
;MSNPPPDVPQTSPPPRSRILLSIPMAWTLILLGYLCNFGECLYAGFTLMISVCSYSWLSDLQFFAYYCQHAISYSYAHIFLLWFFSVIHCTYATFSFKTTKIHLASILYIISAVFGIIAAIISFLTLKTDMAYVTMYRRDGAWWVEELTGDAYSSWRKDTFLPFRALDIARTVLILLMAVIFVFSFNISSPDFNRSFGLA
;
A
#
# COMPACT_ATOMS: atom_id res chain seq x y z
N MET A 1 -64.92 28.06 -10.89
CA MET A 1 -63.93 27.25 -10.14
C MET A 1 -63.09 26.53 -11.18
N SER A 2 -61.87 27.03 -11.43
CA SER A 2 -60.91 26.42 -12.36
C SER A 2 -60.23 25.24 -11.67
N ASN A 3 -60.25 24.06 -12.29
CA ASN A 3 -59.50 22.91 -11.79
C ASN A 3 -58.01 23.28 -11.72
N PRO A 4 -57.29 22.90 -10.64
CA PRO A 4 -55.85 23.06 -10.59
C PRO A 4 -55.19 22.23 -11.72
N PRO A 5 -54.04 22.68 -12.24
CA PRO A 5 -53.35 21.97 -13.31
C PRO A 5 -52.93 20.57 -12.82
N PRO A 6 -52.97 19.56 -13.70
CA PRO A 6 -52.59 18.20 -13.33
C PRO A 6 -51.12 18.18 -12.86
N ASP A 7 -50.90 17.48 -11.75
CA ASP A 7 -49.59 17.27 -11.16
C ASP A 7 -48.60 16.81 -12.23
N VAL A 8 -47.52 17.58 -12.40
CA VAL A 8 -46.39 17.20 -13.24
C VAL A 8 -45.93 15.82 -12.76
N PRO A 9 -45.84 14.81 -13.65
CA PRO A 9 -45.32 13.50 -13.25
C PRO A 9 -43.94 13.71 -12.64
N GLN A 10 -43.78 13.35 -11.37
CA GLN A 10 -42.46 13.25 -10.76
C GLN A 10 -41.64 12.31 -11.63
N THR A 11 -40.74 12.87 -12.43
CA THR A 11 -39.76 12.10 -13.17
C THR A 11 -38.92 11.40 -12.13
N SER A 12 -39.18 10.11 -11.94
CA SER A 12 -38.33 9.24 -11.13
C SER A 12 -36.88 9.49 -11.55
N PRO A 13 -35.94 9.65 -10.60
CA PRO A 13 -34.54 9.87 -10.96
C PRO A 13 -34.10 8.77 -11.93
N PRO A 14 -33.35 9.11 -12.98
CA PRO A 14 -32.98 8.15 -14.00
C PRO A 14 -32.33 6.94 -13.34
N PRO A 15 -32.71 5.70 -13.71
CA PRO A 15 -32.12 4.51 -13.13
C PRO A 15 -30.60 4.59 -13.31
N ARG A 16 -29.84 4.52 -12.20
CA ARG A 16 -28.36 4.46 -12.23
C ARG A 16 -27.98 3.42 -13.29
N SER A 17 -27.31 3.86 -14.36
CA SER A 17 -26.84 2.96 -15.40
C SER A 17 -25.85 1.98 -14.78
N ARG A 18 -26.29 0.74 -14.54
CA ARG A 18 -25.38 -0.34 -14.15
C ARG A 18 -24.44 -0.56 -15.32
N ILE A 19 -23.14 -0.50 -15.07
CA ILE A 19 -22.15 -0.90 -16.06
C ILE A 19 -22.35 -2.39 -16.32
N LEU A 20 -22.79 -2.74 -17.53
CA LEU A 20 -22.80 -4.11 -18.00
C LEU A 20 -21.35 -4.52 -18.30
N LEU A 21 -20.72 -5.21 -17.35
CA LEU A 21 -19.41 -5.80 -17.54
C LEU A 21 -19.51 -7.00 -18.48
N SER A 22 -18.67 -7.04 -19.52
CA SER A 22 -18.50 -8.25 -20.30
C SER A 22 -17.85 -9.35 -19.45
N ILE A 23 -18.17 -10.61 -19.72
CA ILE A 23 -17.61 -11.77 -19.01
C ILE A 23 -16.06 -11.72 -19.00
N PRO A 24 -15.37 -11.43 -20.12
CA PRO A 24 -13.91 -11.33 -20.11
C PRO A 24 -13.40 -10.20 -19.21
N MET A 25 -14.07 -9.04 -19.20
CA MET A 25 -13.65 -7.91 -18.37
C MET A 25 -13.82 -8.21 -16.87
N ALA A 26 -14.87 -8.94 -16.49
CA ALA A 26 -15.06 -9.40 -15.12
C ALA A 26 -13.95 -10.36 -14.66
N TRP A 27 -13.57 -11.33 -15.50
CA TRP A 27 -12.46 -12.25 -15.19
C TRP A 27 -11.11 -11.54 -15.09
N THR A 28 -10.83 -10.59 -15.98
CA THR A 28 -9.60 -9.79 -15.93
C THR A 28 -9.52 -8.99 -14.63
N LEU A 29 -10.62 -8.39 -14.19
CA LEU A 29 -10.64 -7.68 -12.91
C LEU A 29 -10.31 -8.64 -11.77
N ILE A 30 -11.02 -9.77 -11.65
CA ILE A 30 -10.79 -10.77 -10.59
C ILE A 30 -9.32 -11.21 -10.55
N LEU A 31 -8.74 -11.55 -11.71
CA LEU A 31 -7.33 -11.93 -11.80
C LEU A 31 -6.40 -10.81 -11.33
N LEU A 32 -6.66 -9.57 -11.76
CA LEU A 32 -5.88 -8.40 -11.34
C LEU A 32 -5.96 -8.16 -9.83
N GLY A 33 -7.11 -8.45 -9.20
CA GLY A 33 -7.28 -8.35 -7.75
C GLY A 33 -6.42 -9.37 -7.00
N TYR A 34 -6.42 -10.63 -7.45
CA TYR A 34 -5.56 -11.65 -6.85
C TYR A 34 -4.07 -11.35 -7.03
N LEU A 35 -3.66 -10.89 -8.22
CA LEU A 35 -2.28 -10.50 -8.49
C LEU A 35 -1.85 -9.30 -7.63
N CYS A 36 -2.74 -8.32 -7.44
CA CYS A 36 -2.50 -7.18 -6.55
C CYS A 36 -2.25 -7.64 -5.12
N ASN A 37 -3.16 -8.44 -4.56
CA ASN A 37 -3.06 -8.91 -3.18
C ASN A 37 -1.84 -9.83 -2.97
N PHE A 38 -1.54 -10.70 -3.94
CA PHE A 38 -0.31 -11.50 -3.91
C PHE A 38 0.93 -10.62 -3.93
N GLY A 39 0.96 -9.61 -4.80
CA GLY A 39 2.04 -8.63 -4.89
C GLY A 39 2.25 -7.88 -3.57
N GLU A 40 1.17 -7.41 -2.94
CA GLU A 40 1.22 -6.72 -1.64
C GLU A 40 1.78 -7.62 -0.54
N CYS A 41 1.31 -8.88 -0.45
CA CYS A 41 1.80 -9.83 0.54
C CYS A 41 3.28 -10.18 0.33
N LEU A 42 3.68 -10.50 -0.91
CA LEU A 42 5.06 -10.80 -1.27
C LEU A 42 5.97 -9.63 -0.89
N TYR A 43 5.51 -8.41 -1.17
CA TYR A 43 6.29 -7.22 -0.95
C TYR A 43 6.38 -6.78 0.51
N ALA A 44 5.29 -6.96 1.27
CA ALA A 44 5.32 -6.81 2.72
C ALA A 44 6.30 -7.81 3.35
N GLY A 45 6.29 -9.07 2.91
CA GLY A 45 7.24 -10.09 3.37
C GLY A 45 8.68 -9.74 3.05
N PHE A 46 8.95 -9.27 1.82
CA PHE A 46 10.28 -8.81 1.43
C PHE A 46 10.76 -7.61 2.25
N THR A 47 9.88 -6.63 2.49
CA THR A 47 10.21 -5.43 3.29
C THR A 47 10.49 -5.82 4.75
N LEU A 48 9.68 -6.70 5.32
CA LEU A 48 9.89 -7.23 6.67
C LEU A 48 11.23 -7.97 6.78
N MET A 49 11.55 -8.82 5.79
CA MET A 49 12.82 -9.54 5.73
C MET A 49 14.01 -8.56 5.72
N ILE A 50 13.97 -7.52 4.88
CA ILE A 50 15.00 -6.48 4.87
C ILE A 50 15.11 -5.82 6.24
N SER A 51 13.99 -5.43 6.87
CA SER A 51 14.02 -4.81 8.20
C SER A 51 14.64 -5.72 9.27
N VAL A 52 14.35 -7.03 9.23
CA VAL A 52 14.91 -8.03 10.16
C VAL A 52 16.40 -8.26 9.90
N CYS A 53 16.81 -8.40 8.64
CA CYS A 53 18.22 -8.55 8.27
C CYS A 53 19.02 -7.29 8.66
N SER A 54 18.49 -6.11 8.38
CA SER A 54 19.06 -4.83 8.81
C SER A 54 19.15 -4.69 10.32
N TYR A 55 18.22 -5.26 11.09
CA TYR A 55 18.32 -5.29 12.55
C TYR A 55 19.41 -6.26 13.02
N SER A 56 19.43 -7.46 12.47
CA SER A 56 20.26 -8.58 12.94
C SER A 56 21.72 -8.43 12.54
N TRP A 57 21.99 -7.77 11.40
CA TRP A 57 23.32 -7.64 10.81
C TRP A 57 23.79 -6.17 10.71
N LEU A 58 23.23 -5.28 11.53
CA LEU A 58 23.63 -3.86 11.55
C LEU A 58 25.11 -3.66 11.90
N SER A 59 25.71 -4.57 12.66
CA SER A 59 27.14 -4.52 13.01
C SER A 59 28.06 -4.99 11.87
N ASP A 60 27.51 -5.62 10.83
CA ASP A 60 28.28 -6.17 9.72
C ASP A 60 28.44 -5.11 8.60
N LEU A 61 29.68 -4.73 8.32
CA LEU A 61 30.02 -3.82 7.23
C LEU A 61 29.63 -4.38 5.86
N GLN A 62 29.77 -5.69 5.64
CA GLN A 62 29.46 -6.30 4.34
C GLN A 62 27.97 -6.20 4.04
N PHE A 63 27.13 -6.42 5.05
CA PHE A 63 25.69 -6.26 4.91
C PHE A 63 25.30 -4.78 4.70
N PHE A 64 25.90 -3.85 5.44
CA PHE A 64 25.66 -2.42 5.25
C PHE A 64 26.10 -1.94 3.86
N ALA A 65 27.26 -2.39 3.38
CA ALA A 65 27.75 -2.10 2.04
C ALA A 65 26.79 -2.60 0.96
N TYR A 66 26.30 -3.83 1.09
CA TYR A 66 25.27 -4.40 0.21
C TYR A 66 23.98 -3.57 0.25
N TYR A 67 23.50 -3.21 1.45
CA TYR A 67 22.34 -2.37 1.61
C TYR A 67 22.53 -1.02 0.92
N CYS A 68 23.64 -0.31 1.15
CA CYS A 68 23.92 0.97 0.49
C CYS A 68 24.03 0.87 -1.04
N GLN A 69 24.45 -0.27 -1.59
CA GLN A 69 24.47 -0.45 -3.05
C GLN A 69 23.07 -0.54 -3.65
N HIS A 70 22.10 -1.07 -2.90
CA HIS A 70 20.75 -1.35 -3.41
C HIS A 70 19.63 -0.51 -2.79
N ALA A 71 19.89 0.23 -1.72
CA ALA A 71 18.88 0.95 -0.94
C ALA A 71 18.04 1.89 -1.82
N ILE A 72 18.69 2.73 -2.63
CA ILE A 72 18.02 3.67 -3.54
C ILE A 72 17.09 2.93 -4.52
N SER A 73 17.56 1.84 -5.11
CA SER A 73 16.77 1.02 -6.05
C SER A 73 15.57 0.38 -5.34
N TYR A 74 15.73 -0.06 -4.09
CA TYR A 74 14.62 -0.58 -3.30
C TYR A 74 13.58 0.49 -3.02
N SER A 75 13.96 1.69 -2.56
CA SER A 75 12.97 2.74 -2.25
C SER A 75 12.22 3.21 -3.51
N TYR A 76 12.86 3.26 -4.68
CA TYR A 76 12.16 3.51 -5.95
C TYR A 76 11.17 2.38 -6.32
N ALA A 77 11.57 1.12 -6.16
CA ALA A 77 10.68 -0.01 -6.37
C ALA A 77 9.49 0.04 -5.41
N HIS A 78 9.70 0.46 -4.15
CA HIS A 78 8.63 0.61 -3.14
C HIS A 78 7.62 1.65 -3.59
N ILE A 79 8.09 2.83 -3.98
CA ILE A 79 7.24 3.92 -4.45
C ILE A 79 6.42 3.48 -5.67
N PHE A 80 7.08 2.85 -6.65
CA PHE A 80 6.41 2.42 -7.88
C PHE A 80 5.33 1.37 -7.62
N LEU A 81 5.63 0.34 -6.83
CA LEU A 81 4.69 -0.72 -6.51
C LEU A 81 3.50 -0.19 -5.68
N LEU A 82 3.76 0.66 -4.68
CA LEU A 82 2.70 1.28 -3.87
C LEU A 82 1.79 2.17 -4.70
N TRP A 83 2.33 2.93 -5.64
CA TRP A 83 1.54 3.71 -6.58
C TRP A 83 0.67 2.80 -7.45
N PHE A 84 1.26 1.75 -8.03
CA PHE A 84 0.54 0.78 -8.87
C PHE A 84 -0.61 0.10 -8.11
N PHE A 85 -0.37 -0.38 -6.89
CA PHE A 85 -1.41 -0.94 -6.03
C PHE A 85 -2.50 0.10 -5.72
N SER A 86 -2.13 1.33 -5.34
CA SER A 86 -3.11 2.38 -5.05
C SER A 86 -4.04 2.66 -6.25
N VAL A 87 -3.53 2.63 -7.48
CA VAL A 87 -4.34 2.77 -8.70
C VAL A 87 -5.32 1.60 -8.86
N ILE A 88 -4.90 0.37 -8.59
CA ILE A 88 -5.78 -0.81 -8.61
C ILE A 88 -6.89 -0.65 -7.57
N HIS A 89 -6.56 -0.26 -6.33
CA HIS A 89 -7.56 -0.07 -5.28
C HIS A 89 -8.57 1.03 -5.62
N CYS A 90 -8.12 2.16 -6.19
CA CYS A 90 -9.00 3.22 -6.71
C CYS A 90 -9.93 2.72 -7.84
N THR A 91 -9.40 1.86 -8.71
CA THR A 91 -10.19 1.23 -9.79
C THR A 91 -11.28 0.37 -9.19
N TYR A 92 -10.95 -0.49 -8.21
CA TYR A 92 -11.90 -1.32 -7.49
C TYR A 92 -12.94 -0.53 -6.70
N ALA A 93 -12.54 0.57 -6.05
CA ALA A 93 -13.47 1.49 -5.38
C ALA A 93 -14.50 2.05 -6.37
N THR A 94 -14.04 2.50 -7.54
CA THR A 94 -14.90 3.09 -8.58
C THR A 94 -15.87 2.07 -9.16
N PHE A 95 -15.40 0.84 -9.43
CA PHE A 95 -16.25 -0.24 -9.91
C PHE A 95 -17.27 -0.65 -8.85
N SER A 96 -16.85 -0.88 -7.61
CA SER A 96 -17.74 -1.22 -6.50
C SER A 96 -18.84 -0.17 -6.32
N PHE A 97 -18.51 1.12 -6.38
CA PHE A 97 -19.52 2.18 -6.22
C PHE A 97 -20.64 2.12 -7.27
N LYS A 98 -20.33 1.61 -8.46
CA LYS A 98 -21.28 1.48 -9.58
C LYS A 98 -21.98 0.12 -9.62
N THR A 99 -21.40 -0.93 -9.06
CA THR A 99 -21.92 -2.31 -9.15
C THR A 99 -22.61 -2.79 -7.88
N THR A 100 -22.20 -2.32 -6.70
CA THR A 100 -22.77 -2.77 -5.42
C THR A 100 -23.78 -1.77 -4.87
N LYS A 101 -24.88 -2.29 -4.29
CA LYS A 101 -25.86 -1.47 -3.54
C LYS A 101 -25.26 -0.96 -2.22
N ILE A 102 -24.34 -1.74 -1.66
CA ILE A 102 -23.67 -1.45 -0.39
C ILE A 102 -22.33 -0.77 -0.70
N HIS A 103 -22.21 0.46 -0.23
CA HIS A 103 -21.02 1.27 -0.45
C HIS A 103 -19.89 0.99 0.56
N LEU A 104 -20.09 0.10 1.53
CA LEU A 104 -19.08 -0.28 2.52
C LEU A 104 -17.79 -0.78 1.87
N ALA A 105 -17.89 -1.71 0.90
CA ALA A 105 -16.71 -2.20 0.19
C ALA A 105 -15.99 -1.08 -0.57
N SER A 106 -16.74 -0.16 -1.18
CA SER A 106 -16.17 1.00 -1.89
C SER A 106 -15.40 1.91 -0.93
N ILE A 107 -15.95 2.18 0.26
CA ILE A 107 -15.30 2.98 1.31
C ILE A 107 -14.01 2.31 1.77
N LEU A 108 -14.04 0.99 1.99
CA LEU A 108 -12.86 0.24 2.41
C LEU A 108 -11.75 0.24 1.34
N TYR A 109 -12.10 0.10 0.05
CA TYR A 109 -11.12 0.26 -1.03
C TYR A 109 -10.50 1.67 -1.07
N ILE A 110 -11.27 2.73 -0.79
CA ILE A 110 -10.74 4.10 -0.70
C ILE A 110 -9.75 4.23 0.48
N ILE A 111 -10.12 3.72 1.66
CA ILE A 111 -9.23 3.73 2.84
C ILE A 111 -7.92 2.99 2.51
N SER A 112 -8.01 1.84 1.84
CA SER A 112 -6.85 1.08 1.42
C SER A 112 -5.97 1.83 0.43
N ALA A 113 -6.55 2.52 -0.57
CA ALA A 113 -5.80 3.38 -1.48
C ALA A 113 -5.09 4.53 -0.73
N VAL A 114 -5.74 5.12 0.28
CA VAL A 114 -5.12 6.16 1.13
C VAL A 114 -3.92 5.60 1.91
N PHE A 115 -4.01 4.38 2.45
CA PHE A 115 -2.87 3.73 3.08
C PHE A 115 -1.70 3.52 2.11
N GLY A 116 -1.99 3.18 0.86
CA GLY A 116 -0.97 3.07 -0.19
C GLY A 116 -0.27 4.39 -0.47
N ILE A 117 -1.03 5.50 -0.52
CA ILE A 117 -0.46 6.85 -0.68
C ILE A 117 0.41 7.21 0.53
N ILE A 118 -0.03 6.95 1.76
CA ILE A 118 0.74 7.23 2.97
C ILE A 118 2.04 6.40 2.97
N ALA A 119 1.97 5.11 2.64
CA ALA A 119 3.14 4.24 2.53
C ALA A 119 4.12 4.73 1.44
N ALA A 120 3.61 5.28 0.34
CA ALA A 120 4.44 5.86 -0.72
C ALA A 120 5.16 7.13 -0.23
N ILE A 121 4.46 8.01 0.51
CA ILE A 121 5.07 9.20 1.14
C ILE A 121 6.17 8.78 2.11
N ILE A 122 5.93 7.78 2.96
CA ILE A 122 6.96 7.23 3.85
C ILE A 122 8.16 6.73 3.05
N SER A 123 7.94 6.03 1.93
CA SER A 123 9.01 5.55 1.05
C SER A 123 9.81 6.68 0.38
N PHE A 124 9.17 7.82 0.08
CA PHE A 124 9.87 9.03 -0.38
C PHE A 124 10.73 9.65 0.72
N LEU A 125 10.27 9.62 1.97
CA LEU A 125 11.04 10.12 3.11
C LEU A 125 12.26 9.22 3.37
N THR A 126 12.10 7.89 3.29
CA THR A 126 13.22 6.95 3.44
C THR A 126 14.21 7.07 2.29
N LEU A 127 13.76 7.29 1.05
CA LEU A 127 14.64 7.49 -0.11
C LEU A 127 15.67 8.60 0.10
N LYS A 128 15.27 9.74 0.68
CA LYS A 128 16.19 10.85 0.98
C LYS A 128 17.27 10.42 1.97
N THR A 129 16.88 9.67 2.99
CA THR A 129 17.80 9.16 4.01
C THR A 129 18.74 8.11 3.42
N ASP A 130 18.21 7.19 2.60
CA ASP A 130 19.00 6.18 1.90
C ASP A 130 20.07 6.85 1.04
N MET A 131 19.72 7.90 0.27
CA MET A 131 20.69 8.69 -0.49
C MET A 131 21.78 9.32 0.40
N ALA A 132 21.43 9.81 1.59
CA ALA A 132 22.41 10.33 2.54
C ALA A 132 23.38 9.23 3.01
N TYR A 133 22.85 8.05 3.36
CA TYR A 133 23.68 6.91 3.77
C TYR A 133 24.59 6.40 2.67
N VAL A 134 24.09 6.26 1.44
CA VAL A 134 24.90 5.89 0.29
C VAL A 134 26.02 6.90 0.07
N THR A 135 25.73 8.20 0.21
CA THR A 135 26.73 9.25 0.05
C THR A 135 27.80 9.20 1.16
N MET A 136 27.39 8.99 2.41
CA MET A 136 28.31 8.84 3.54
C MET A 136 29.18 7.59 3.38
N TYR A 137 28.61 6.44 3.02
CA TYR A 137 29.35 5.20 2.77
C TYR A 137 30.37 5.37 1.63
N ARG A 138 30.00 6.03 0.53
CA ARG A 138 30.90 6.26 -0.62
C ARG A 138 32.03 7.25 -0.31
N ARG A 139 31.81 8.19 0.60
CA ARG A 139 32.80 9.23 0.93
C ARG A 139 33.91 8.73 1.84
N ASP A 140 33.58 7.87 2.79
CA ASP A 140 34.57 7.22 3.66
C ASP A 140 33.92 5.99 4.30
N GLY A 141 34.34 4.76 4.01
CA GLY A 141 33.76 3.58 4.68
C GLY A 141 34.15 3.46 6.16
N ALA A 142 35.18 4.21 6.60
CA ALA A 142 35.78 4.09 7.91
C ALA A 142 34.90 4.62 9.05
N TRP A 143 33.88 5.45 8.80
CA TRP A 143 32.92 5.82 9.85
C TRP A 143 32.03 4.64 10.29
N TRP A 144 31.96 3.56 9.47
CA TRP A 144 31.20 2.34 9.76
C TRP A 144 32.05 1.22 10.41
N VAL A 145 33.37 1.25 10.24
CA VAL A 145 34.31 0.27 10.83
C VAL A 145 35.07 0.99 11.93
N GLU A 146 34.75 0.68 13.19
CA GLU A 146 35.32 1.17 14.46
C GLU A 146 36.62 2.02 14.47
N GLU A 147 36.61 3.12 15.26
CA GLU A 147 37.62 3.49 16.30
C GLU A 147 37.55 4.96 16.74
N LEU A 148 36.84 5.82 16.01
CA LEU A 148 36.95 7.28 16.21
C LEU A 148 36.22 7.88 17.42
N THR A 149 35.38 7.14 18.17
CA THR A 149 34.56 7.74 19.24
C THR A 149 34.70 7.12 20.63
N GLY A 150 35.52 6.09 20.84
CA GLY A 150 35.64 5.42 22.14
C GLY A 150 34.35 4.73 22.62
N ASP A 151 33.36 4.58 21.74
CA ASP A 151 32.07 3.94 22.02
C ASP A 151 32.11 2.48 21.57
N ALA A 152 32.58 1.61 22.47
CA ALA A 152 32.77 0.17 22.24
C ALA A 152 31.48 -0.59 21.85
N TYR A 153 30.31 0.06 21.93
CA TYR A 153 29.02 -0.54 21.63
C TYR A 153 28.34 0.01 20.38
N SER A 154 28.97 0.97 19.68
CA SER A 154 28.40 1.66 18.52
C SER A 154 26.93 2.10 18.74
N SER A 155 26.61 2.59 19.95
CA SER A 155 25.24 2.88 20.37
C SER A 155 24.60 3.99 19.54
N TRP A 156 25.40 4.94 19.06
CA TRP A 156 24.97 5.98 18.13
C TRP A 156 24.38 5.42 16.83
N ARG A 157 24.80 4.22 16.38
CA ARG A 157 24.20 3.52 15.22
C ARG A 157 22.81 3.01 15.55
N LYS A 158 22.55 2.58 16.78
CA LYS A 158 21.18 2.19 17.17
C LYS A 158 20.29 3.42 17.20
N ASP A 159 20.74 4.51 17.80
CA ASP A 159 19.95 5.74 17.96
C ASP A 159 19.67 6.45 16.64
N THR A 160 20.66 6.48 15.74
CA THR A 160 20.48 7.09 14.41
C THR A 160 19.59 6.23 13.53
N PHE A 161 19.66 4.89 13.63
CA PHE A 161 18.93 3.99 12.73
C PHE A 161 17.56 3.55 13.24
N LEU A 162 17.25 3.66 14.54
CA LEU A 162 15.95 3.26 15.11
C LEU A 162 14.76 4.02 14.50
N PRO A 163 14.79 5.36 14.33
CA PRO A 163 13.69 6.11 13.75
C PRO A 163 13.40 5.69 12.29
N PHE A 164 14.43 5.35 11.52
CA PHE A 164 14.26 4.87 10.14
C PHE A 164 13.68 3.45 10.10
N ARG A 165 14.07 2.59 11.05
CA ARG A 165 13.45 1.27 11.22
C ARG A 165 11.96 1.38 11.57
N ALA A 166 11.58 2.36 12.38
CA ALA A 166 10.17 2.59 12.70
C ALA A 166 9.36 2.95 11.46
N LEU A 167 9.93 3.73 10.53
CA LEU A 167 9.30 4.06 9.25
C LEU A 167 9.16 2.83 8.34
N ASP A 168 10.18 1.96 8.27
CA ASP A 168 10.11 0.71 7.50
C ASP A 168 9.08 -0.28 8.04
N ILE A 169 9.00 -0.40 9.37
CA ILE A 169 7.98 -1.22 10.04
C ILE A 169 6.60 -0.62 9.79
N ALA A 170 6.42 0.70 9.99
CA ALA A 170 5.15 1.36 9.74
C ALA A 170 4.68 1.17 8.29
N ARG A 171 5.60 1.31 7.32
CA ARG A 171 5.34 1.03 5.90
C ARG A 171 4.91 -0.42 5.66
N THR A 172 5.59 -1.38 6.26
CA THR A 172 5.24 -2.81 6.16
C THR A 172 3.85 -3.07 6.72
N VAL A 173 3.53 -2.51 7.89
CA VAL A 173 2.21 -2.60 8.51
C VAL A 173 1.13 -1.99 7.61
N LEU A 174 1.39 -0.83 6.99
CA LEU A 174 0.45 -0.22 6.06
C LEU A 174 0.18 -1.13 4.85
N ILE A 175 1.20 -1.75 4.26
CA ILE A 175 1.03 -2.68 3.13
C ILE A 175 0.22 -3.92 3.55
N LEU A 176 0.47 -4.47 4.74
CA LEU A 176 -0.32 -5.58 5.26
C LEU A 176 -1.78 -5.18 5.51
N LEU A 177 -2.02 -3.99 6.06
CA LEU A 177 -3.37 -3.47 6.24
C LEU A 177 -4.08 -3.27 4.90
N MET A 178 -3.38 -2.79 3.86
CA MET A 178 -3.93 -2.69 2.51
C MET A 178 -4.39 -4.06 1.99
N ALA A 179 -3.52 -5.07 2.07
CA ALA A 179 -3.84 -6.43 1.62
C ALA A 179 -5.06 -7.01 2.36
N VAL A 180 -5.09 -6.87 3.69
CA VAL A 180 -6.19 -7.35 4.52
C VAL A 180 -7.49 -6.62 4.17
N ILE A 181 -7.47 -5.29 4.10
CA ILE A 181 -8.65 -4.49 3.77
C ILE A 181 -9.13 -4.82 2.36
N PHE A 182 -8.23 -5.02 1.40
CA PHE A 182 -8.58 -5.43 0.04
C PHE A 182 -9.33 -6.75 0.03
N VAL A 183 -8.82 -7.79 0.72
CA VAL A 183 -9.48 -9.10 0.83
C VAL A 183 -10.87 -8.97 1.47
N PHE A 184 -10.99 -8.21 2.56
CA PHE A 184 -12.29 -7.99 3.19
C PHE A 184 -13.27 -7.27 2.25
N SER A 185 -12.82 -6.23 1.57
CA SER A 185 -13.62 -5.45 0.61
C SER A 185 -14.07 -6.31 -0.57
N PHE A 186 -13.19 -7.18 -1.06
CA PHE A 186 -13.46 -8.12 -2.14
C PHE A 186 -14.52 -9.15 -1.76
N ASN A 187 -14.43 -9.71 -0.55
CA ASN A 187 -15.43 -10.65 -0.03
C ASN A 187 -16.80 -10.01 0.17
N ILE A 188 -16.86 -8.78 0.72
CA ILE A 188 -18.13 -8.04 0.89
C ILE A 188 -18.78 -7.74 -0.46
N SER A 189 -17.97 -7.52 -1.49
CA SER A 189 -18.45 -7.26 -2.86
C SER A 189 -18.96 -8.51 -3.56
N SER A 190 -18.78 -9.71 -2.99
CA SER A 190 -19.14 -10.97 -3.63
C SER A 190 -20.67 -11.21 -3.67
N PRO A 191 -21.18 -11.92 -4.68
CA PRO A 191 -22.60 -12.26 -4.77
C PRO A 191 -23.09 -13.12 -3.59
N ASP A 192 -22.23 -14.03 -3.11
CA ASP A 192 -22.58 -14.96 -2.05
C ASP A 192 -22.74 -14.24 -0.71
N PHE A 193 -21.85 -13.30 -0.38
CA PHE A 193 -21.98 -12.44 0.80
C PHE A 193 -23.29 -11.63 0.76
N ASN A 194 -23.62 -11.04 -0.39
CA ASN A 194 -24.88 -10.28 -0.54
C ASN A 194 -26.12 -11.16 -0.38
N ARG A 195 -26.07 -12.44 -0.80
CA ARG A 195 -27.17 -13.39 -0.58
C ARG A 195 -27.30 -13.79 0.88
N SER A 196 -26.20 -14.08 1.57
CA SER A 196 -26.20 -14.49 2.99
C SER A 196 -26.82 -13.45 3.93
N PHE A 197 -26.76 -12.17 3.56
CA PHE A 197 -27.35 -11.07 4.34
C PHE A 197 -28.64 -10.50 3.74
N GLY A 198 -29.24 -11.15 2.73
CA GLY A 198 -30.52 -10.73 2.15
C GLY A 198 -30.48 -9.39 1.39
N LEU A 199 -29.32 -9.03 0.85
CA LEU A 199 -29.05 -7.73 0.21
C LEU A 199 -29.12 -7.79 -1.34
N ALA A 200 -29.30 -8.99 -1.91
CA ALA A 200 -29.42 -9.25 -3.34
C ALA A 200 -30.80 -8.82 -3.88
#